data_AF-A0A9D1EU27-F1
#
_entry.id   AF-A0A9D1EU27-F1
#
_cell.length_a   1.000
_cell.length_b   1.000
_cell.length_c   1.000
_cell.angle_alpha   90.00
_cell.angle_beta   90.00
_cell.angle_gamma   90.00
#
_symmetry.space_group_name_H-M   'P 1'
#
loop_
_entity.id
_entity.type
_entity.pdbx_description
1 polymer ?
#
loop_
_entity_poly.entity_id
_entity_poly.type
_entity_poly.pdbx_seq_one_letter_code
_entity_poly.pdbx_strand_id
1 'polypeptide(L)'
;MVTKQIRQKQADGTEITLDIGAKAENVETDSEHQFVTAAEKAALTSGSEAAQSASDKIGTTGDTGGSTSAGTVMAKLNKLISDLATHMSRWSSTRAGYIDTINANAKNSADRIGTAGDSGGSISAGTVMGKLNKLLSDLASHVSSWSNTRASYIDTIKTNTDKIGAAGDTGGSATAGSIFGKLNKLISDLTTHMGRWTSARAGYIDDIRNNTAVNNTASATGTLSQKLSYIASLWTTKGMVKSVQSGIFNILEDDIISGTASYYAIDIEISAINPQKSIVLINGALGTTFAAPSILESLTSTTLRIGSNSCNRADSLIRGSWQVIEFY
;
A
#
# COMPACT_ATOMS: atom_id res chain seq x y z
N MET A 1 -59.57 126.72 78.76
CA MET A 1 -60.29 126.66 77.48
C MET A 1 -59.77 127.82 76.65
N VAL A 2 -58.83 127.55 75.73
CA VAL A 2 -58.26 128.58 74.86
C VAL A 2 -58.90 128.37 73.49
N THR A 3 -60.07 128.98 73.27
CA THR A 3 -60.68 129.06 71.94
C THR A 3 -59.82 130.02 71.12
N LYS A 4 -59.02 129.47 70.19
CA LYS A 4 -58.32 130.29 69.20
C LYS A 4 -59.38 130.79 68.23
N GLN A 5 -59.71 132.07 68.34
CA GLN A 5 -60.66 132.73 67.44
C GLN A 5 -59.89 133.60 66.46
N ILE A 6 -60.19 133.48 65.17
CA ILE A 6 -59.68 134.39 64.16
C ILE A 6 -60.75 135.49 63.99
N ARG A 7 -60.36 136.74 64.24
CA ARG A 7 -61.22 137.91 64.05
C ARG A 7 -60.70 138.74 62.89
N GLN A 8 -61.58 139.07 61.95
CA GLN A 8 -61.25 139.94 60.82
C GLN A 8 -62.29 141.06 60.73
N LYS A 9 -61.80 142.30 60.80
CA LYS A 9 -62.62 143.51 60.64
C LYS A 9 -62.85 143.79 59.16
N GLN A 10 -64.10 144.04 58.79
CA GLN A 10 -64.48 144.43 57.43
C GLN A 10 -64.45 145.95 57.28
N ALA A 11 -64.41 146.43 56.02
CA ALA A 11 -64.26 147.85 55.69
C ALA A 11 -65.45 148.72 56.15
N ASP A 12 -66.59 148.12 56.47
CA ASP A 12 -67.78 148.79 57.02
C ASP A 12 -67.79 148.85 58.56
N GLY A 13 -66.73 148.37 59.21
CA GLY A 13 -66.56 148.40 60.66
C GLY A 13 -67.14 147.20 61.41
N THR A 14 -67.76 146.24 60.73
CA THR A 14 -68.24 145.00 61.35
C THR A 14 -67.14 143.93 61.46
N GLU A 15 -67.19 143.05 62.47
CA GLU A 15 -66.15 142.06 62.76
C GLU A 15 -66.73 140.64 62.71
N ILE A 16 -66.18 139.78 61.84
CA ILE A 16 -66.54 138.35 61.81
C ILE A 16 -65.55 137.58 62.68
N THR A 17 -66.09 136.78 63.59
CA THR A 17 -65.32 135.92 64.49
C THR A 17 -65.59 134.46 64.14
N LEU A 18 -64.57 133.72 63.71
CA LEU A 18 -64.66 132.28 63.49
C LEU A 18 -63.94 131.54 64.62
N ASP A 19 -64.67 130.69 65.33
CA ASP A 19 -64.13 129.87 66.43
C ASP A 19 -63.66 128.51 65.90
N ILE A 20 -62.36 128.25 66.01
CA ILE A 20 -61.72 127.00 65.59
C ILE A 20 -61.27 126.15 66.80
N GLY A 21 -61.86 126.40 67.98
CA GLY A 21 -61.57 125.66 69.21
C GLY A 21 -62.19 124.26 69.27
N ALA A 22 -61.56 123.27 68.63
CA ALA A 22 -61.87 121.86 68.84
C ALA A 22 -61.19 121.32 70.12
N LYS A 23 -61.96 120.64 70.97
CA LYS A 23 -61.46 119.74 72.02
C LYS A 23 -61.45 118.34 71.40
N ALA A 24 -60.29 117.81 71.07
CA ALA A 24 -60.14 116.41 70.66
C ALA A 24 -60.39 115.53 71.88
N GLU A 25 -61.65 115.16 72.12
CA GLU A 25 -61.97 114.04 73.01
C GLU A 25 -61.63 112.73 72.27
N ASN A 26 -61.10 111.75 73.01
CA ASN A 26 -60.58 110.49 72.48
C ASN A 26 -61.59 109.83 71.51
N VAL A 27 -61.18 109.63 70.26
CA VAL A 27 -61.93 108.98 69.17
C VAL A 27 -62.27 107.50 69.46
N GLU A 28 -61.86 106.96 70.61
CA GLU A 28 -62.10 105.56 70.98
C GLU A 28 -63.57 105.24 71.33
N THR A 29 -64.39 106.24 71.70
CA THR A 29 -65.79 106.02 72.11
C THR A 29 -66.84 106.63 71.19
N ASP A 30 -66.44 107.31 70.12
CA ASP A 30 -67.37 107.91 69.15
C ASP A 30 -67.75 106.89 68.06
N SER A 31 -68.87 106.20 68.24
CA SER A 31 -69.38 105.20 67.29
C SER A 31 -69.83 105.77 65.94
N GLU A 32 -69.98 107.10 65.81
CA GLU A 32 -70.36 107.77 64.55
C GLU A 32 -69.15 108.31 63.77
N HIS A 33 -67.99 108.46 64.42
CA HIS A 33 -66.74 108.96 63.79
C HIS A 33 -65.56 107.97 63.86
N GLN A 34 -65.81 106.68 64.09
CA GLN A 34 -64.78 105.64 63.94
C GLN A 34 -64.47 105.40 62.46
N PHE A 35 -63.21 105.62 62.06
CA PHE A 35 -62.72 105.35 60.69
C PHE A 35 -62.73 103.86 60.30
N VAL A 36 -62.99 102.97 61.25
CA VAL A 36 -62.97 101.51 61.09
C VAL A 36 -64.10 100.93 61.94
N THR A 37 -65.05 100.25 61.32
CA THR A 37 -66.19 99.61 62.00
C THR A 37 -65.73 98.48 62.93
N ALA A 38 -66.56 98.10 63.91
CA ALA A 38 -66.26 96.99 64.82
C ALA A 38 -65.98 95.66 64.07
N ALA A 39 -66.66 95.44 62.94
CA ALA A 39 -66.43 94.29 62.08
C ALA A 39 -65.06 94.34 61.38
N GLU A 40 -64.65 95.51 60.89
CA GLU A 40 -63.33 95.71 60.29
C GLU A 40 -62.22 95.61 61.35
N LYS A 41 -62.43 96.12 62.57
CA LYS A 41 -61.49 95.95 63.69
C LYS A 41 -61.31 94.47 64.05
N ALA A 42 -62.40 93.71 64.16
CA ALA A 42 -62.33 92.27 64.42
C ALA A 42 -61.63 91.52 63.28
N ALA A 43 -61.90 91.87 62.01
CA ALA A 43 -61.23 91.28 60.86
C ALA A 43 -59.73 91.61 60.83
N LEU A 44 -59.34 92.84 61.18
CA LEU A 44 -57.93 93.25 61.32
C LEU A 44 -57.23 92.49 62.45
N THR A 45 -57.89 92.30 63.60
CA THR A 45 -57.36 91.50 64.70
C THR A 45 -57.18 90.04 64.30
N SER A 46 -58.20 89.40 63.71
CA SER A 46 -58.08 88.01 63.26
C SER A 46 -57.04 87.82 62.15
N GLY A 47 -56.91 88.79 61.23
CA GLY A 47 -55.84 88.81 60.22
C GLY A 47 -54.45 88.94 60.84
N SER A 48 -54.30 89.79 61.87
CA SER A 48 -53.06 89.94 62.62
C SER A 48 -52.69 88.68 63.39
N GLU A 49 -53.65 87.99 64.00
CA GLU A 49 -53.44 86.73 64.73
C GLU A 49 -53.03 85.59 63.79
N ALA A 50 -53.65 85.49 62.61
CA ALA A 50 -53.26 84.51 61.59
C ALA A 50 -51.84 84.76 61.05
N ALA A 51 -51.48 86.03 60.82
CA ALA A 51 -50.13 86.42 60.42
C ALA A 51 -49.09 86.12 61.52
N GLN A 52 -49.44 86.39 62.78
CA GLN A 52 -48.59 86.07 63.93
C GLN A 52 -48.39 84.56 64.06
N SER A 53 -49.45 83.76 63.96
CA SER A 53 -49.38 82.30 64.02
C SER A 53 -48.49 81.70 62.91
N ALA A 54 -48.57 82.24 61.70
CA ALA A 54 -47.68 81.85 60.60
C ALA A 54 -46.22 82.26 60.86
N SER A 55 -46.00 83.47 61.37
CA SER A 55 -44.67 83.98 61.76
C SER A 55 -44.03 83.13 62.85
N ASP A 56 -44.80 82.74 63.88
CA ASP A 56 -44.33 81.90 64.98
C ASP A 56 -43.90 80.52 64.48
N LYS A 57 -44.60 79.93 63.50
CA LYS A 57 -44.18 78.66 62.86
C LYS A 57 -42.89 78.78 62.06
N ILE A 58 -42.59 79.96 61.50
CA ILE A 58 -41.33 80.22 60.77
C ILE A 58 -40.13 80.29 61.73
N GLY A 59 -40.34 80.68 63.00
CA GLY A 59 -39.26 80.94 63.97
C GLY A 59 -39.14 79.95 65.14
N THR A 60 -40.13 79.08 65.38
CA THR A 60 -40.10 78.15 66.52
C THR A 60 -39.44 76.82 66.19
N THR A 61 -38.73 76.25 67.16
CA THR A 61 -38.02 74.96 67.02
C THR A 61 -38.87 73.74 67.37
N GLY A 62 -40.03 73.97 68.01
CA GLY A 62 -40.95 72.92 68.48
C GLY A 62 -41.97 72.43 67.46
N ASP A 63 -42.17 73.14 66.34
CA ASP A 63 -43.02 72.65 65.25
C ASP A 63 -42.31 71.51 64.52
N THR A 64 -42.79 70.29 64.71
CA THR A 64 -42.19 69.11 64.06
C THR A 64 -42.58 69.02 62.60
N GLY A 65 -43.71 69.60 62.16
CA GLY A 65 -44.12 69.65 60.75
C GLY A 65 -43.98 68.31 60.00
N GLY A 66 -44.11 67.17 60.68
CA GLY A 66 -43.90 65.82 60.12
C GLY A 66 -42.45 65.33 60.00
N SER A 67 -41.45 66.09 60.47
CA SER A 67 -40.04 65.67 60.51
C SER A 67 -39.63 65.20 61.91
N THR A 68 -38.72 64.22 61.97
CA THR A 68 -38.13 63.72 63.22
C THR A 68 -37.05 64.65 63.79
N SER A 69 -36.66 65.70 63.07
CA SER A 69 -35.65 66.68 63.50
C SER A 69 -36.30 67.98 63.97
N ALA A 70 -36.01 68.40 65.20
CA ALA A 70 -36.42 69.70 65.74
C ALA A 70 -35.73 70.86 64.99
N GLY A 71 -36.43 71.97 64.78
CA GLY A 71 -35.90 73.15 64.08
C GLY A 71 -36.98 73.96 63.37
N THR A 72 -36.66 75.21 63.06
CA THR A 72 -37.56 76.12 62.32
C THR A 72 -37.80 75.64 60.89
N VAL A 73 -38.87 76.11 60.24
CA VAL A 73 -39.15 75.79 58.82
C VAL A 73 -37.95 76.13 57.92
N MET A 74 -37.29 77.27 58.16
CA MET A 74 -36.11 77.69 57.39
C MET A 74 -34.90 76.77 57.62
N ALA A 75 -34.69 76.31 58.86
CA ALA A 75 -33.63 75.36 59.18
C ALA A 75 -33.83 74.02 58.44
N LYS A 76 -35.08 73.54 58.34
CA LYS A 76 -35.42 72.31 57.60
C LYS A 76 -35.25 72.47 56.10
N LEU A 77 -35.64 73.62 55.53
CA LEU A 77 -35.38 73.91 54.11
C LEU A 77 -33.88 73.92 53.81
N ASN A 78 -33.08 74.59 54.65
CA ASN A 78 -31.62 74.59 54.52
C ASN A 78 -31.03 73.17 54.66
N LYS A 79 -31.58 72.34 55.56
CA LYS A 79 -31.20 70.94 55.70
C LYS A 79 -31.50 70.14 54.43
N LEU A 80 -32.69 70.28 53.84
CA LEU A 80 -33.07 69.61 52.60
C LEU A 80 -32.16 70.02 51.44
N ILE A 81 -31.87 71.32 51.30
CA ILE A 81 -30.93 71.83 50.29
C ILE A 81 -29.54 71.20 50.48
N SER A 82 -29.07 71.13 51.72
CA SER A 82 -27.79 70.49 52.06
C SER A 82 -27.77 68.99 51.77
N ASP A 83 -28.85 68.27 52.10
CA ASP A 83 -28.99 66.84 51.85
C ASP A 83 -29.08 66.56 50.34
N LEU A 84 -29.80 67.40 49.58
CA LEU A 84 -29.85 67.31 48.13
C LEU A 84 -28.48 67.57 47.50
N ALA A 85 -27.75 68.59 47.96
CA ALA A 85 -26.39 68.88 47.51
C ALA A 85 -25.44 67.70 47.80
N THR A 86 -25.55 67.11 49.00
CA THR A 86 -24.79 65.92 49.39
C THR A 86 -25.15 64.71 48.53
N HIS A 87 -26.44 64.47 48.28
CA HIS A 87 -26.91 63.39 47.44
C HIS A 87 -26.44 63.54 45.99
N MET A 88 -26.52 64.75 45.41
CA MET A 88 -26.03 65.05 44.06
C MET A 88 -24.52 64.87 43.95
N SER A 89 -23.76 65.26 44.97
CA SER A 89 -22.31 65.03 45.05
C SER A 89 -22.00 63.53 45.07
N ARG A 90 -22.63 62.76 45.98
CA ARG A 90 -22.45 61.29 46.07
C ARG A 90 -22.86 60.60 44.77
N TRP A 91 -24.02 60.93 44.20
CA TRP A 91 -24.49 60.40 42.93
C TRP A 91 -23.48 60.63 41.81
N SER A 92 -22.92 61.85 41.74
CA SER A 92 -21.93 62.20 40.73
C SER A 92 -20.63 61.42 40.90
N SER A 93 -20.12 61.29 42.13
CA SER A 93 -18.91 60.50 42.42
C SER A 93 -19.12 59.00 42.16
N THR A 94 -20.23 58.41 42.60
CA THR A 94 -20.54 56.99 42.35
C THR A 94 -20.67 56.71 40.86
N ARG A 95 -21.38 57.58 40.12
CA ARG A 95 -21.53 57.44 38.68
C ARG A 95 -20.19 57.57 37.97
N ALA A 96 -19.32 58.50 38.39
CA ALA A 96 -17.97 58.64 37.85
C ALA A 96 -17.16 57.34 38.05
N GLY A 97 -17.18 56.75 39.25
CA GLY A 97 -16.48 55.48 39.51
C GLY A 97 -16.99 54.31 38.66
N TYR A 98 -18.30 54.22 38.40
CA TYR A 98 -18.84 53.22 37.47
C TYR A 98 -18.39 53.46 36.02
N ILE A 99 -18.39 54.72 35.57
CA ILE A 99 -17.91 55.10 34.23
C ILE A 99 -16.42 54.77 34.07
N ASP A 100 -15.60 55.07 35.08
CA ASP A 100 -14.17 54.78 35.07
C ASP A 100 -13.91 53.28 34.96
N THR A 101 -14.68 52.46 35.69
CA THR A 101 -14.60 51.00 35.62
C THR A 101 -14.99 50.48 34.22
N ILE A 102 -16.07 51.02 33.64
CA ILE A 102 -16.51 50.67 32.28
C ILE A 102 -15.43 51.03 31.26
N ASN A 103 -14.86 52.23 31.35
CA ASN A 103 -13.80 52.70 30.46
C ASN A 103 -12.54 51.83 30.57
N ALA A 104 -12.12 51.46 31.79
CA ALA A 104 -10.98 50.58 32.01
C ALA A 104 -11.21 49.19 31.40
N ASN A 105 -12.39 48.60 31.60
CA ASN A 105 -12.75 47.31 31.02
C ASN A 105 -12.79 47.35 29.49
N ALA A 106 -13.40 48.37 28.90
CA ALA A 106 -13.44 48.56 27.46
C ALA A 106 -12.04 48.70 26.85
N LYS A 107 -11.16 49.47 27.50
CA LYS A 107 -9.76 49.60 27.11
C LYS A 107 -9.01 48.27 27.17
N ASN A 108 -9.13 47.53 28.27
CA ASN A 108 -8.46 46.22 28.41
C ASN A 108 -8.91 45.23 27.32
N SER A 109 -10.20 45.19 26.99
CA SER A 109 -10.71 44.35 25.90
C SER A 109 -10.16 44.79 24.53
N ALA A 110 -10.13 46.09 24.25
CA ALA A 110 -9.57 46.63 23.02
C ALA A 110 -8.07 46.33 22.88
N ASP A 111 -7.30 46.49 23.96
CA ASP A 111 -5.87 46.23 23.98
C ASP A 111 -5.57 44.74 23.70
N ARG A 112 -6.35 43.79 24.25
CA ARG A 112 -6.20 42.35 23.97
C ARG A 112 -6.57 41.96 22.53
N ILE A 113 -7.61 42.58 21.97
CA ILE A 113 -8.04 42.31 20.59
C ILE A 113 -7.10 42.96 19.57
N GLY A 114 -6.58 44.16 19.87
CA GLY A 114 -5.98 45.07 18.89
C GLY A 114 -4.53 45.50 19.13
N THR A 115 -3.92 45.25 20.30
CA THR A 115 -2.52 45.65 20.56
C THR A 115 -1.59 44.44 20.74
N ALA A 116 -0.35 44.59 20.27
CA ALA A 116 0.62 43.50 20.19
C ALA A 116 1.16 43.03 21.55
N GLY A 117 0.71 43.62 22.66
CA GLY A 117 1.19 43.31 24.01
C GLY A 117 0.61 42.04 24.64
N ASP A 118 -0.45 41.45 24.07
CA ASP A 118 -1.02 40.20 24.61
C ASP A 118 -0.13 39.00 24.21
N SER A 119 0.51 38.35 25.18
CA SER A 119 1.28 37.12 24.94
C SER A 119 0.40 35.87 24.90
N GLY A 120 -0.77 35.84 25.53
CA GLY A 120 -1.65 34.66 25.53
C GLY A 120 -0.90 33.32 25.69
N GLY A 121 -1.30 32.29 24.93
CA GLY A 121 -0.66 30.96 24.88
C GLY A 121 0.51 30.82 23.90
N SER A 122 1.14 31.92 23.45
CA SER A 122 2.28 31.89 22.53
C SER A 122 3.43 32.72 23.09
N ILE A 123 4.68 32.32 22.84
CA ILE A 123 5.87 33.05 23.27
C ILE A 123 6.13 34.33 22.45
N SER A 124 5.39 34.56 21.36
CA SER A 124 5.53 35.75 20.52
C SER A 124 4.43 36.77 20.79
N ALA A 125 4.84 38.01 21.06
CA ALA A 125 3.95 39.17 21.22
C ALA A 125 3.10 39.39 19.96
N GLY A 126 1.79 39.65 20.10
CA GLY A 126 0.89 39.95 18.99
C GLY A 126 -0.58 40.02 19.40
N THR A 127 -1.42 40.70 18.60
CA THR A 127 -2.86 40.79 18.85
C THR A 127 -3.53 39.43 18.69
N VAL A 128 -4.68 39.18 19.35
CA VAL A 128 -5.46 37.95 19.13
C VAL A 128 -5.80 37.75 17.65
N MET A 129 -6.19 38.83 16.95
CA MET A 129 -6.49 38.78 15.51
C MET A 129 -5.25 38.45 14.67
N GLY A 130 -4.08 38.99 15.02
CA GLY A 130 -2.81 38.70 14.36
C GLY A 130 -2.40 37.24 14.52
N LYS A 131 -2.59 36.66 15.71
CA LYS A 131 -2.33 35.24 15.97
C LYS A 131 -3.29 34.33 15.20
N LEU A 132 -4.58 34.67 15.17
CA LEU A 132 -5.57 33.94 14.37
C LEU A 132 -5.21 33.98 12.89
N ASN A 133 -4.85 35.15 12.36
CA ASN A 133 -4.40 35.29 10.97
C ASN A 133 -3.14 34.46 10.68
N LYS A 134 -2.19 34.41 11.62
CA LYS A 134 -0.99 33.57 11.48
C LYS A 134 -1.34 32.08 11.45
N LEU A 135 -2.21 31.61 12.36
CA LEU A 135 -2.68 30.21 12.35
C LEU A 135 -3.40 29.85 11.05
N LEU A 136 -4.27 30.73 10.55
CA LEU A 136 -4.94 30.55 9.26
C LEU A 136 -3.94 30.50 8.10
N SER A 137 -2.93 31.38 8.12
CA SER A 137 -1.84 31.38 7.14
C SER A 137 -1.01 30.10 7.20
N ASP A 138 -0.69 29.61 8.39
CA ASP A 138 0.07 28.37 8.58
C ASP A 138 -0.73 27.15 8.15
N LEU A 139 -2.02 27.11 8.47
CA LEU A 139 -2.92 26.06 8.01
C LEU A 139 -3.04 26.06 6.48
N ALA A 140 -3.20 27.24 5.85
CA ALA A 140 -3.24 27.37 4.40
C ALA A 140 -1.94 26.88 3.74
N SER A 141 -0.78 27.25 4.31
CA SER A 141 0.53 26.78 3.88
C SER A 141 0.68 25.26 4.02
N HIS A 142 0.28 24.71 5.16
CA HIS A 142 0.32 23.26 5.43
C HIS A 142 -0.56 22.47 4.47
N VAL A 143 -1.81 22.91 4.25
CA VAL A 143 -2.73 22.28 3.28
C VAL A 143 -2.18 22.33 1.86
N SER A 144 -1.55 23.44 1.47
CA SER A 144 -0.90 23.60 0.17
C SER A 144 0.29 22.65 0.01
N SER A 145 1.18 22.60 1.02
CA SER A 145 2.34 21.71 1.04
C SER A 145 1.94 20.24 0.98
N TRP A 146 0.94 19.84 1.79
CA TRP A 146 0.41 18.48 1.79
C TRP A 146 -0.20 18.10 0.44
N SER A 147 -0.95 19.02 -0.18
CA SER A 147 -1.56 18.79 -1.50
C SER A 147 -0.51 18.61 -2.58
N ASN A 148 0.52 19.47 -2.61
CA ASN A 148 1.62 19.37 -3.57
C ASN A 148 2.44 18.10 -3.38
N THR A 149 2.77 17.75 -2.14
CA THR A 149 3.52 16.52 -1.81
C THR A 149 2.75 15.29 -2.26
N ARG A 150 1.45 15.23 -1.96
CA ARG A 150 0.59 14.12 -2.38
C ARG A 150 0.47 14.03 -3.90
N ALA A 151 0.31 15.16 -4.60
CA ALA A 151 0.26 15.21 -6.05
C ALA A 151 1.57 14.65 -6.66
N SER A 152 2.73 15.06 -6.16
CA SER A 152 4.02 14.52 -6.59
C SER A 152 4.15 13.00 -6.41
N TYR A 153 3.65 12.46 -5.29
CA TYR A 153 3.64 11.01 -5.08
C TYR A 153 2.70 10.30 -6.06
N ILE A 154 1.51 10.86 -6.30
CA ILE A 154 0.56 10.33 -7.28
C ILE A 154 1.15 10.34 -8.69
N ASP A 155 1.83 11.42 -9.09
CA ASP A 155 2.47 11.54 -10.41
C ASP A 155 3.60 10.51 -10.59
N THR A 156 4.37 10.26 -9.53
CA THR A 156 5.40 9.21 -9.52
C THR A 156 4.79 7.82 -9.70
N ILE A 157 3.73 7.51 -8.96
CA ILE A 157 3.02 6.23 -9.07
C ILE A 157 2.43 6.08 -10.48
N LYS A 158 1.81 7.13 -11.01
CA LYS A 158 1.24 7.14 -12.36
C LYS A 158 2.31 6.88 -13.41
N THR A 159 3.44 7.59 -13.33
CA THR A 159 4.57 7.42 -14.25
C THR A 159 5.08 5.97 -14.25
N ASN A 160 5.24 5.37 -13.07
CA ASN A 160 5.69 3.97 -12.97
C ASN A 160 4.63 2.98 -13.48
N THR A 161 3.36 3.26 -13.27
CA THR A 161 2.25 2.43 -13.77
C THR A 161 2.18 2.47 -15.29
N ASP A 162 2.31 3.67 -15.89
CA ASP A 162 2.34 3.85 -17.33
C ASP A 162 3.49 3.04 -17.96
N LYS A 163 4.66 2.99 -17.32
CA LYS A 163 5.82 2.19 -17.77
C LYS A 163 5.56 0.67 -17.82
N ILE A 164 4.78 0.13 -16.89
CA ILE A 164 4.48 -1.31 -16.84
C ILE A 164 3.61 -1.75 -18.05
N GLY A 165 2.81 -0.84 -18.59
CA GLY A 165 1.88 -1.11 -19.71
C GLY A 165 2.23 -0.45 -21.04
N ALA A 166 3.09 0.56 -21.07
CA ALA A 166 3.37 1.34 -22.28
C ALA A 166 4.22 0.55 -23.28
N ALA A 167 3.78 0.55 -24.55
CA ALA A 167 4.54 -0.03 -25.65
C ALA A 167 5.87 0.71 -25.94
N GLY A 168 5.99 1.97 -25.50
CA GLY A 168 7.18 2.79 -25.73
C GLY A 168 8.32 2.58 -24.73
N ASP A 169 8.09 1.90 -23.59
CA ASP A 169 9.15 1.69 -22.61
C ASP A 169 10.07 0.55 -23.06
N THR A 170 11.28 0.92 -23.48
CA THR A 170 12.25 -0.02 -24.03
C THR A 170 12.85 -0.90 -22.93
N GLY A 171 12.87 -0.47 -21.67
CA GLY A 171 13.48 -1.25 -20.58
C GLY A 171 14.90 -1.72 -20.90
N GLY A 172 15.65 -0.97 -21.71
CA GLY A 172 16.98 -1.34 -22.20
C GLY A 172 17.03 -2.30 -23.40
N SER A 173 15.88 -2.70 -23.97
CA SER A 173 15.79 -3.52 -25.19
C SER A 173 15.56 -2.67 -26.44
N ALA A 174 16.22 -3.01 -27.55
CA ALA A 174 16.02 -2.34 -28.84
C ALA A 174 14.60 -2.51 -29.43
N THR A 175 13.82 -3.47 -28.92
CA THR A 175 12.46 -3.74 -29.42
C THR A 175 11.42 -3.02 -28.56
N ALA A 176 10.60 -2.18 -29.19
CA ALA A 176 9.45 -1.55 -28.55
C ALA A 176 8.44 -2.62 -28.09
N GLY A 177 7.81 -2.39 -26.94
CA GLY A 177 6.79 -3.27 -26.35
C GLY A 177 6.76 -3.16 -24.83
N SER A 178 5.57 -3.35 -24.24
CA SER A 178 5.41 -3.36 -22.78
C SER A 178 6.19 -4.51 -22.13
N ILE A 179 6.48 -4.41 -20.84
CA ILE A 179 7.17 -5.46 -20.08
C ILE A 179 6.41 -6.79 -20.21
N PHE A 180 5.08 -6.77 -20.09
CA PHE A 180 4.25 -7.96 -20.29
C PHE A 180 4.27 -8.47 -21.72
N GLY A 181 4.28 -7.60 -22.73
CA GLY A 181 4.43 -8.01 -24.13
C GLY A 181 5.75 -8.74 -24.38
N LYS A 182 6.85 -8.25 -23.81
CA LYS A 182 8.18 -8.88 -23.89
C LYS A 182 8.24 -10.21 -23.15
N LEU A 183 7.65 -10.28 -21.94
CA LEU A 183 7.57 -11.53 -21.19
C LEU A 183 6.76 -12.59 -21.96
N ASN A 184 5.62 -12.20 -22.54
CA ASN A 184 4.81 -13.10 -23.38
C ASN A 184 5.59 -13.57 -24.62
N LYS A 185 6.39 -12.69 -25.24
CA LYS A 185 7.26 -13.07 -26.37
C LYS A 185 8.36 -14.05 -25.94
N LEU A 186 9.02 -13.81 -24.80
CA LEU A 186 10.03 -14.73 -24.26
C LEU A 186 9.44 -16.11 -23.95
N ILE A 187 8.25 -16.14 -23.33
CA ILE A 187 7.53 -17.40 -23.07
C ILE A 187 7.24 -18.11 -24.40
N SER A 188 6.72 -17.40 -25.40
CA SER A 188 6.45 -17.95 -26.73
C SER A 188 7.71 -18.50 -27.43
N ASP A 189 8.84 -17.79 -27.33
CA ASP A 189 10.13 -18.21 -27.88
C ASP A 189 10.67 -19.44 -27.16
N LEU A 190 10.57 -19.47 -25.83
CA LEU A 190 10.97 -20.63 -25.04
C LEU A 190 10.13 -21.86 -25.38
N THR A 191 8.80 -21.71 -25.48
CA THR A 191 7.90 -22.78 -25.93
C THR A 191 8.29 -23.29 -27.31
N THR A 192 8.58 -22.39 -28.25
CA THR A 192 9.01 -22.74 -29.61
C THR A 192 10.36 -23.48 -29.60
N HIS A 193 11.33 -22.99 -28.84
CA HIS A 193 12.65 -23.61 -28.71
C HIS A 193 12.56 -25.01 -28.11
N MET A 194 11.80 -25.19 -27.03
CA MET A 194 11.56 -26.50 -26.43
C MET A 194 10.89 -27.47 -27.42
N GLY A 195 9.91 -27.01 -28.20
CA GLY A 195 9.29 -27.82 -29.25
C GLY A 195 10.28 -28.29 -30.31
N ARG A 196 11.14 -27.38 -30.79
CA ARG A 196 12.21 -27.70 -31.75
C ARG A 196 13.23 -28.68 -31.17
N TRP A 197 13.68 -28.44 -29.94
CA TRP A 197 14.64 -29.31 -29.25
C TRP A 197 14.10 -30.73 -29.05
N THR A 198 12.86 -30.85 -28.59
CA THR A 198 12.20 -32.15 -28.42
C THR A 198 12.08 -32.89 -29.75
N SER A 199 11.67 -32.19 -30.82
CA SER A 199 11.53 -32.79 -32.15
C SER A 199 12.88 -33.26 -32.72
N ALA A 200 13.92 -32.43 -32.60
CA ALA A 200 15.26 -32.77 -33.07
C ALA A 200 15.84 -33.98 -32.31
N ARG A 201 15.67 -34.02 -30.98
CA ARG A 201 16.09 -35.17 -30.17
C ARG A 201 15.32 -36.44 -30.52
N ALA A 202 14.02 -36.36 -30.77
CA ALA A 202 13.23 -37.50 -31.20
C ALA A 202 13.76 -38.06 -32.52
N GLY A 203 14.06 -37.19 -33.50
CA GLY A 203 14.67 -37.59 -34.78
C GLY A 203 15.99 -38.36 -34.61
N TYR A 204 16.92 -37.84 -33.79
CA TYR A 204 18.19 -38.56 -33.53
C TYR A 204 17.98 -39.92 -32.85
N ILE A 205 17.03 -40.02 -31.92
CA ILE A 205 16.72 -41.29 -31.24
C ILE A 205 16.12 -42.29 -32.23
N ASP A 206 15.24 -41.84 -33.14
CA ASP A 206 14.65 -42.70 -34.16
C ASP A 206 15.69 -43.17 -35.18
N ASP A 207 16.63 -42.32 -35.58
CA ASP A 207 17.77 -42.70 -36.43
C ASP A 207 18.64 -43.76 -35.77
N ILE A 208 18.96 -43.61 -34.48
CA ILE A 208 19.71 -44.62 -33.72
C ILE A 208 18.93 -45.93 -33.69
N ARG A 209 17.63 -45.88 -33.32
CA ARG A 209 16.79 -47.08 -33.24
C ARG A 209 16.73 -47.80 -34.58
N ASN A 210 16.53 -47.07 -35.67
CA ASN A 210 16.48 -47.63 -37.02
C ASN A 210 17.82 -48.24 -37.42
N ASN A 211 18.92 -47.53 -37.22
CA ASN A 211 20.25 -48.03 -37.57
C ASN A 211 20.64 -49.27 -36.75
N THR A 212 20.29 -49.32 -35.46
CA THR A 212 20.48 -50.52 -34.63
C THR A 212 19.64 -51.69 -35.15
N ALA A 213 18.37 -51.47 -35.47
CA ALA A 213 17.48 -52.52 -35.99
C ALA A 213 17.97 -53.06 -37.35
N VAL A 214 18.33 -52.15 -38.27
CA VAL A 214 18.91 -52.50 -39.57
C VAL A 214 20.19 -53.30 -39.35
N ASN A 215 21.17 -52.78 -38.62
CA ASN A 215 22.48 -53.43 -38.45
C ASN A 215 22.42 -54.82 -37.78
N ASN A 216 21.39 -55.09 -36.99
CA ASN A 216 21.17 -56.39 -36.32
C ASN A 216 20.32 -57.38 -37.13
N THR A 217 19.71 -56.94 -38.25
CA THR A 217 18.90 -57.81 -39.11
C THR A 217 19.79 -58.48 -40.16
N ALA A 218 19.84 -59.82 -40.15
CA ALA A 218 20.63 -60.60 -41.11
C ALA A 218 20.27 -60.26 -42.57
N SER A 219 21.28 -59.94 -43.39
CA SER A 219 21.10 -59.68 -44.82
C SER A 219 22.32 -60.09 -45.62
N ALA A 220 22.11 -60.82 -46.73
CA ALA A 220 23.18 -61.24 -47.63
C ALA A 220 23.78 -60.07 -48.43
N THR A 221 23.02 -59.00 -48.65
CA THR A 221 23.42 -57.82 -49.44
C THR A 221 23.61 -56.56 -48.61
N GLY A 222 23.35 -56.63 -47.30
CA GLY A 222 23.39 -55.51 -46.37
C GLY A 222 24.79 -55.01 -45.99
N THR A 223 24.86 -54.24 -44.91
CA THR A 223 26.12 -53.78 -44.30
C THR A 223 26.94 -54.97 -43.79
N LEU A 224 28.20 -54.72 -43.43
CA LEU A 224 29.09 -55.77 -42.94
C LEU A 224 28.53 -56.48 -41.70
N SER A 225 27.94 -55.75 -40.74
CA SER A 225 27.34 -56.35 -39.55
C SER A 225 26.17 -57.27 -39.92
N GLN A 226 25.31 -56.85 -40.84
CA GLN A 226 24.18 -57.65 -41.32
C GLN A 226 24.64 -58.91 -42.06
N LYS A 227 25.71 -58.82 -42.84
CA LYS A 227 26.33 -59.96 -43.53
C LYS A 227 26.95 -60.94 -42.54
N LEU A 228 27.61 -60.45 -41.49
CA LEU A 228 28.14 -61.29 -40.41
C LEU A 228 27.01 -62.01 -39.66
N SER A 229 25.92 -61.30 -39.30
CA SER A 229 24.73 -61.91 -38.71
C SER A 229 24.09 -62.94 -39.64
N TYR A 230 24.06 -62.68 -40.95
CA TYR A 230 23.57 -63.65 -41.94
C TYR A 230 24.45 -64.89 -42.01
N ILE A 231 25.77 -64.75 -42.06
CA ILE A 231 26.72 -65.86 -42.04
C ILE A 231 26.56 -66.67 -40.74
N ALA A 232 26.48 -66.03 -39.59
CA ALA A 232 26.22 -66.69 -38.31
C ALA A 232 24.89 -67.48 -38.32
N SER A 233 23.84 -66.96 -38.96
CA SER A 233 22.58 -67.69 -39.14
C SER A 233 22.75 -68.94 -40.02
N LEU A 234 23.56 -68.85 -41.07
CA LEU A 234 23.88 -70.00 -41.93
C LEU A 234 24.69 -71.07 -41.19
N TRP A 235 25.58 -70.68 -40.26
CA TRP A 235 26.35 -71.63 -39.43
C TRP A 235 25.43 -72.56 -38.65
N THR A 236 24.34 -72.02 -38.10
CA THR A 236 23.37 -72.81 -37.30
C THR A 236 22.44 -73.68 -38.15
N THR A 237 22.23 -73.34 -39.43
CA THR A 237 21.16 -73.95 -40.24
C THR A 237 21.63 -74.80 -41.41
N LYS A 238 22.84 -74.57 -41.96
CA LYS A 238 23.28 -75.25 -43.20
C LYS A 238 24.54 -76.12 -43.04
N GLY A 239 25.15 -76.14 -41.86
CA GLY A 239 26.41 -76.85 -41.61
C GLY A 239 27.59 -76.17 -42.30
N MET A 240 28.74 -76.14 -41.65
CA MET A 240 29.96 -75.60 -42.22
C MET A 240 31.10 -76.58 -42.14
N VAL A 241 31.87 -76.66 -43.21
CA VAL A 241 33.14 -77.40 -43.22
C VAL A 241 34.09 -76.70 -42.24
N LYS A 242 34.48 -77.43 -41.20
CA LYS A 242 35.48 -77.02 -40.20
C LYS A 242 36.88 -77.27 -40.71
N SER A 243 37.12 -78.44 -41.30
CA SER A 243 38.41 -78.79 -41.88
C SER A 243 38.23 -79.74 -43.06
N VAL A 244 39.11 -79.62 -44.06
CA VAL A 244 39.29 -80.62 -45.10
C VAL A 244 40.72 -81.07 -45.04
N GLN A 245 40.92 -82.36 -44.83
CA GLN A 245 42.21 -83.01 -44.95
C GLN A 245 42.17 -83.91 -46.17
N SER A 246 43.25 -83.96 -46.94
CA SER A 246 43.29 -84.77 -48.15
C SER A 246 44.69 -85.28 -48.41
N GLY A 247 44.78 -86.42 -49.08
CA GLY A 247 46.06 -86.99 -49.48
C GLY A 247 45.91 -88.09 -50.50
N ILE A 248 47.05 -88.70 -50.80
CA ILE A 248 47.16 -89.89 -51.64
C ILE A 248 47.63 -91.02 -50.73
N PHE A 249 47.15 -92.23 -50.98
CA PHE A 249 47.60 -93.42 -50.29
C PHE A 249 48.09 -94.45 -51.30
N ASN A 250 49.12 -95.18 -50.90
CA ASN A 250 49.64 -96.32 -51.63
C ASN A 250 49.61 -97.51 -50.68
N ILE A 251 48.87 -98.56 -51.02
CA ILE A 251 48.90 -99.80 -50.22
C ILE A 251 49.93 -100.71 -50.89
N LEU A 252 51.02 -100.98 -50.17
CA LEU A 252 52.12 -101.83 -50.63
C LEU A 252 51.93 -103.27 -50.13
N GLU A 253 52.55 -104.21 -50.81
CA GLU A 253 52.32 -105.66 -50.64
C GLU A 253 52.68 -106.19 -49.25
N ASP A 254 53.48 -105.47 -48.44
CA ASP A 254 53.89 -105.88 -47.09
C ASP A 254 52.89 -105.55 -45.97
N ASP A 255 51.82 -104.79 -46.23
CA ASP A 255 50.80 -104.43 -45.23
C ASP A 255 49.72 -105.53 -45.04
N ILE A 256 50.17 -106.79 -44.91
CA ILE A 256 49.32 -108.00 -44.81
C ILE A 256 49.05 -108.35 -43.34
N ILE A 257 47.78 -108.47 -42.96
CA ILE A 257 47.39 -109.13 -41.70
C ILE A 257 47.03 -110.59 -42.02
N SER A 258 47.76 -111.54 -41.41
CA SER A 258 47.67 -112.96 -41.76
C SER A 258 46.39 -113.64 -41.23
N GLY A 259 45.67 -114.33 -42.13
CA GLY A 259 44.51 -115.16 -41.78
C GLY A 259 43.55 -115.44 -42.95
N THR A 260 43.92 -116.36 -43.84
CA THR A 260 43.07 -117.06 -44.85
C THR A 260 42.33 -116.24 -45.93
N ALA A 261 42.28 -114.90 -45.85
CA ALA A 261 41.93 -113.99 -46.94
C ALA A 261 42.94 -112.82 -46.96
N SER A 262 43.53 -112.50 -48.11
CA SER A 262 44.48 -111.39 -48.21
C SER A 262 43.75 -110.06 -48.04
N TYR A 263 43.86 -109.49 -46.84
CA TYR A 263 43.29 -108.20 -46.46
C TYR A 263 44.40 -107.17 -46.39
N TYR A 264 44.22 -106.04 -47.07
CA TYR A 264 45.21 -104.98 -47.17
C TYR A 264 44.65 -103.69 -46.61
N ALA A 265 45.34 -103.11 -45.64
CA ALA A 265 44.90 -101.90 -44.96
C ALA A 265 46.08 -100.97 -44.71
N ILE A 266 45.87 -99.68 -44.89
CA ILE A 266 46.83 -98.65 -44.50
C ILE A 266 46.21 -97.73 -43.45
N ASP A 267 46.97 -97.47 -42.39
CA ASP A 267 46.67 -96.43 -41.42
C ASP A 267 47.33 -95.14 -41.87
N ILE A 268 46.51 -94.12 -42.14
CA ILE A 268 46.95 -92.79 -42.52
C ILE A 268 46.78 -91.89 -41.32
N GLU A 269 47.89 -91.34 -40.83
CA GLU A 269 47.85 -90.32 -39.79
C GLU A 269 47.22 -89.04 -40.35
N ILE A 270 46.16 -88.60 -39.69
CA ILE A 270 45.45 -87.36 -40.01
C ILE A 270 45.47 -86.45 -38.78
N SER A 271 45.36 -85.15 -39.01
CA SER A 271 45.16 -84.18 -37.93
C SER A 271 43.85 -84.45 -37.20
N ALA A 272 43.78 -84.05 -35.93
CA ALA A 272 42.63 -84.30 -35.07
C ALA A 272 41.28 -83.85 -35.68
N ILE A 273 40.32 -84.77 -35.79
CA ILE A 273 38.94 -84.54 -36.24
C ILE A 273 37.93 -85.20 -35.28
N ASN A 274 36.66 -84.80 -35.36
CA ASN A 274 35.54 -85.54 -34.76
C ASN A 274 34.95 -86.54 -35.78
N PRO A 275 35.12 -87.86 -35.60
CA PRO A 275 34.62 -88.86 -36.55
C PRO A 275 33.10 -88.83 -36.76
N GLN A 276 32.33 -88.44 -35.73
CA GLN A 276 30.86 -88.38 -35.80
C GLN A 276 30.36 -87.20 -36.64
N LYS A 277 31.22 -86.21 -36.91
CA LYS A 277 30.91 -85.01 -37.70
C LYS A 277 31.72 -84.96 -38.99
N SER A 278 32.26 -86.10 -39.42
CA SER A 278 33.14 -86.17 -40.59
C SER A 278 32.56 -87.06 -41.67
N ILE A 279 32.79 -86.66 -42.92
CA ILE A 279 32.56 -87.52 -44.09
C ILE A 279 33.93 -87.85 -44.68
N VAL A 280 34.15 -89.11 -45.02
CA VAL A 280 35.33 -89.55 -45.76
C VAL A 280 34.94 -89.81 -47.21
N LEU A 281 35.68 -89.22 -48.13
CA LEU A 281 35.63 -89.51 -49.55
C LEU A 281 36.88 -90.30 -49.92
N ILE A 282 36.70 -91.47 -50.52
CA ILE A 282 37.80 -92.30 -51.01
C ILE A 282 37.60 -92.46 -52.51
N ASN A 283 38.63 -92.13 -53.28
CA ASN A 283 38.61 -92.24 -54.72
C ASN A 283 39.87 -92.96 -55.21
N GLY A 284 39.68 -94.22 -55.60
CA GLY A 284 40.71 -95.11 -56.12
C GLY A 284 40.09 -96.48 -56.41
N ALA A 285 40.53 -97.13 -57.48
CA ALA A 285 40.15 -98.50 -57.83
C ALA A 285 41.33 -99.43 -57.57
N LEU A 286 41.06 -100.58 -56.96
CA LEU A 286 42.10 -101.53 -56.58
C LEU A 286 42.31 -102.54 -57.71
N GLY A 287 43.40 -102.39 -58.47
CA GLY A 287 43.88 -103.37 -59.46
C GLY A 287 43.43 -103.15 -60.92
N THR A 288 44.19 -103.71 -61.86
CA THR A 288 43.97 -103.56 -63.32
C THR A 288 43.07 -104.63 -63.94
N THR A 289 42.69 -105.67 -63.19
CA THR A 289 41.97 -106.85 -63.73
C THR A 289 40.71 -107.26 -62.98
N PHE A 290 40.54 -106.90 -61.69
CA PHE A 290 39.27 -107.01 -60.96
C PHE A 290 39.21 -105.88 -59.93
N ALA A 291 38.31 -104.91 -60.14
CA ALA A 291 38.20 -103.71 -59.31
C ALA A 291 37.55 -104.05 -57.96
N ALA A 292 38.35 -104.29 -56.92
CA ALA A 292 37.83 -104.22 -55.56
C ALA A 292 37.71 -102.74 -55.15
N PRO A 293 36.60 -102.32 -54.52
CA PRO A 293 36.48 -100.96 -54.03
C PRO A 293 37.41 -100.74 -52.83
N SER A 294 38.11 -99.60 -52.79
CA SER A 294 38.69 -99.11 -51.53
C SER A 294 37.55 -98.79 -50.57
N ILE A 295 37.61 -99.34 -49.36
CA ILE A 295 36.60 -99.11 -48.33
C ILE A 295 37.20 -98.36 -47.14
N LEU A 296 36.39 -97.50 -46.53
CA LEU A 296 36.69 -96.97 -45.22
C LEU A 296 36.52 -98.10 -44.20
N GLU A 297 37.59 -98.48 -43.51
CA GLU A 297 37.48 -99.47 -42.43
C GLU A 297 37.14 -98.81 -41.11
N SER A 298 37.89 -97.76 -40.77
CA SER A 298 37.66 -97.00 -39.55
C SER A 298 38.17 -95.57 -39.72
N LEU A 299 37.48 -94.67 -39.02
CA LEU A 299 37.90 -93.29 -38.85
C LEU A 299 37.97 -93.04 -37.34
N THR A 300 39.17 -92.84 -36.82
CA THR A 300 39.39 -92.38 -35.44
C THR A 300 39.64 -90.87 -35.45
N SER A 301 39.86 -90.28 -34.27
CA SER A 301 40.16 -88.85 -34.18
C SER A 301 41.42 -88.44 -34.92
N THR A 302 42.39 -89.34 -35.14
CA THR A 302 43.71 -89.01 -35.70
C THR A 302 44.20 -90.02 -36.75
N THR A 303 43.39 -91.03 -37.07
CA THR A 303 43.78 -92.08 -38.00
C THR A 303 42.62 -92.41 -38.92
N LEU A 304 42.90 -92.35 -40.22
CA LEU A 304 42.04 -92.86 -41.27
C LEU A 304 42.57 -94.21 -41.72
N ARG A 305 41.77 -95.27 -41.57
CA ARG A 305 42.13 -96.60 -42.05
C ARG A 305 41.38 -96.92 -43.33
N ILE A 306 42.12 -97.18 -44.40
CA ILE A 306 41.58 -97.53 -45.71
C ILE A 306 41.95 -98.96 -46.03
N GLY A 307 40.95 -99.73 -46.47
CA GLY A 307 41.02 -101.16 -46.67
C GLY A 307 40.65 -101.66 -48.05
N SER A 308 40.96 -102.94 -48.27
CA SER A 308 40.53 -103.75 -49.41
C SER A 308 40.21 -105.18 -48.99
N ASN A 309 39.11 -105.72 -49.49
CA ASN A 309 38.68 -107.09 -49.26
C ASN A 309 39.08 -108.07 -50.39
N SER A 310 39.74 -107.63 -51.46
CA SER A 310 40.13 -108.50 -52.58
C SER A 310 41.22 -107.89 -53.48
N CYS A 311 42.48 -108.29 -53.34
CA CYS A 311 43.41 -108.19 -54.47
C CYS A 311 44.24 -109.47 -54.62
N ASN A 312 44.36 -109.94 -55.87
CA ASN A 312 45.18 -111.11 -56.20
C ASN A 312 46.67 -110.74 -56.16
N ARG A 313 47.45 -111.71 -55.68
CA ARG A 313 48.83 -111.64 -55.17
C ARG A 313 49.93 -111.37 -56.22
N ALA A 314 49.62 -110.60 -57.28
CA ALA A 314 50.56 -110.32 -58.36
C ALA A 314 50.59 -108.82 -58.69
N ASP A 315 51.56 -108.12 -58.11
CA ASP A 315 52.18 -106.88 -58.65
C ASP A 315 51.27 -105.65 -58.86
N SER A 316 50.18 -105.53 -58.09
CA SER A 316 49.27 -104.37 -58.20
C SER A 316 49.51 -103.34 -57.10
N LEU A 317 50.27 -102.29 -57.40
CA LEU A 317 50.33 -101.08 -56.57
C LEU A 317 48.94 -100.44 -56.50
N ILE A 318 48.33 -100.47 -55.32
CA ILE A 318 47.07 -99.81 -55.04
C ILE A 318 47.34 -98.33 -54.84
N ARG A 319 46.75 -97.47 -55.68
CA ARG A 319 46.81 -96.02 -55.50
C ARG A 319 45.42 -95.42 -55.44
N GLY A 320 45.19 -94.58 -54.45
CA GLY A 320 43.96 -93.81 -54.35
C GLY A 320 44.19 -92.47 -53.69
N SER A 321 43.16 -91.65 -53.70
CA SER A 321 43.10 -90.39 -52.98
C SER A 321 42.02 -90.47 -51.91
N TRP A 322 42.23 -89.70 -50.86
CA TRP A 322 41.30 -89.61 -49.75
C TRP A 322 41.06 -88.15 -49.38
N GLN A 323 39.85 -87.86 -48.89
CA GLN A 323 39.52 -86.60 -48.24
C GLN A 323 38.70 -86.88 -46.99
N VAL A 324 39.07 -86.29 -45.86
CA VAL A 324 38.26 -86.26 -44.64
C VAL A 324 37.76 -84.83 -44.48
N ILE A 325 36.44 -84.65 -44.54
CA ILE A 325 35.76 -83.36 -44.41
C ILE A 325 35.04 -83.37 -43.07
N GLU A 326 35.54 -82.60 -42.10
CA GLU A 326 34.91 -82.39 -40.81
C GLU A 326 33.97 -81.19 -40.89
N PHE A 327 32.77 -81.31 -40.31
CA PHE A 327 31.81 -80.24 -40.17
C PHE A 327 31.74 -79.75 -38.71
N TYR A 328 31.41 -78.47 -38.51
CA TYR A 328 31.17 -77.90 -37.17
C TYR A 328 30.00 -78.57 -36.43
#